data_AF-A0A0L0N549-F1
#
_entry.id   AF-A0A0L0N549-F1
#
_cell.length_a   1.000
_cell.length_b   1.000
_cell.length_c   1.000
_cell.angle_alpha   90.00
_cell.angle_beta   90.00
_cell.angle_gamma   90.00
#
_symmetry.space_group_name_H-M   'P 1'
#
loop_
_entity.id
_entity.type
_entity.pdbx_description
1 polymer ?
#
loop_
_entity_poly.entity_id
_entity_poly.type
_entity_poly.pdbx_seq_one_letter_code
_entity_poly.pdbx_strand_id
1 'polypeptide(L)'
;MGQFTCRNDNCGTGGWSSRMVAITIRQYPGRNYNARVYHQRCQGCSPLSRPFLDGSYAERIAYRLKKWSGIEVETPFYSDESKGPHQSSLCKAGHCSQIKKEDRFL
;
A
#
# COMPACT_ATOMS: atom_id res chain seq x y z
N MET A 1 0.12 -2.29 -7.34
CA MET A 1 -0.12 -3.23 -6.20
C MET A 1 1.10 -3.21 -5.26
N GLY A 2 1.06 -3.81 -4.07
CA GLY A 2 2.28 -4.02 -3.28
C GLY A 2 2.81 -5.44 -3.52
N GLN A 3 4.03 -5.58 -4.03
CA GLN A 3 4.70 -6.89 -4.13
C GLN A 3 5.83 -6.97 -3.10
N PHE A 4 6.03 -8.13 -2.50
CA PHE A 4 6.99 -8.35 -1.43
C PHE A 4 7.76 -9.64 -1.69
N THR A 5 9.06 -9.61 -1.42
CA THR A 5 9.93 -10.79 -1.48
C THR A 5 10.31 -11.19 -0.07
N CYS A 6 10.18 -12.48 0.28
CA CYS A 6 10.73 -12.96 1.53
C CYS A 6 12.25 -13.11 1.38
N ARG A 7 13.02 -12.55 2.32
CA ARG A 7 14.49 -12.65 2.31
C ARG A 7 15.03 -13.83 3.12
N ASN A 8 14.14 -14.64 3.68
CA ASN A 8 14.54 -15.84 4.41
C ASN A 8 14.51 -17.02 3.43
N ASP A 9 15.68 -17.55 3.07
CA ASP A 9 15.81 -18.63 2.09
C ASP A 9 15.17 -19.94 2.57
N ASN A 10 15.02 -20.12 3.88
CA ASN A 10 14.32 -21.26 4.46
C ASN A 10 12.78 -21.10 4.42
N CYS A 11 12.27 -19.96 3.94
CA CYS A 11 10.85 -19.70 3.90
C CYS A 11 10.25 -20.13 2.56
N GLY A 12 9.43 -21.19 2.58
CA GLY A 12 8.77 -21.73 1.39
C GLY A 12 7.77 -20.81 0.68
N THR A 13 7.48 -19.61 1.20
CA THR A 13 6.56 -18.68 0.52
C THR A 13 7.19 -17.95 -0.67
N GLY A 14 8.51 -17.71 -0.66
CA GLY A 14 9.24 -16.93 -1.69
C GLY A 14 8.89 -15.44 -1.79
N GLY A 15 7.62 -15.07 -1.62
CA GLY A 15 7.10 -13.71 -1.71
C GLY A 15 5.58 -13.69 -1.62
N TRP A 16 4.98 -12.50 -1.59
CA TRP A 16 3.54 -12.32 -1.60
C TRP A 16 3.16 -10.97 -2.20
N SER A 17 1.90 -10.84 -2.62
CA SER A 17 1.35 -9.57 -3.08
C SER A 17 0.20 -9.13 -2.18
N SER A 18 0.03 -7.83 -2.04
CA SER A 18 -1.03 -7.21 -1.24
C SER A 18 -1.62 -6.02 -1.98
N ARG A 19 -2.94 -6.00 -2.09
CA ARG A 19 -3.67 -4.88 -2.71
C ARG A 19 -3.66 -3.62 -1.85
N MET A 20 -3.53 -3.82 -0.54
CA MET A 20 -3.53 -2.76 0.46
C MET A 20 -2.19 -2.79 1.21
N VAL A 21 -1.47 -1.69 1.08
CA VAL A 21 -0.23 -1.44 1.79
C VAL A 21 -0.39 -0.09 2.47
N ALA A 22 -0.16 -0.08 3.78
CA ALA A 22 -0.32 1.13 4.58
C ALA A 22 0.59 2.24 4.04
N ILE A 23 0.06 3.46 4.01
CA ILE A 23 0.80 4.67 3.65
C ILE A 23 0.46 5.82 4.57
N THR A 24 1.42 6.72 4.75
CA THR A 24 1.21 8.02 5.36
C THR A 24 1.63 9.10 4.36
N ILE A 25 0.74 10.05 4.08
CA ILE A 25 1.06 11.25 3.32
C ILE A 25 1.12 12.41 4.29
N ARG A 26 2.26 13.12 4.34
CA ARG A 26 2.45 14.30 5.18
C ARG A 26 2.66 15.53 4.30
N GLN A 27 1.87 16.56 4.55
CA GLN A 27 2.04 17.88 3.96
C GLN A 27 3.03 18.72 4.76
N TYR A 28 3.83 19.51 4.05
CA TYR A 28 4.77 20.50 4.55
C TYR A 28 4.45 21.88 3.96
N PRO A 29 4.97 22.97 4.55
CA PRO A 29 4.85 24.32 3.98
C PRO A 29 5.27 24.37 2.51
N GLY A 30 4.63 25.24 1.73
CA GLY A 30 4.86 25.35 0.29
C GLY A 30 4.21 24.25 -0.54
N ARG A 31 3.19 23.55 -0.01
CA ARG A 31 2.47 22.45 -0.70
C ARG A 31 3.39 21.29 -1.11
N ASN A 32 4.41 21.03 -0.30
CA ASN A 32 5.29 19.88 -0.46
C ASN A 32 4.73 18.68 0.29
N TYR A 33 4.82 17.49 -0.31
CA TYR A 33 4.30 16.26 0.28
C TYR A 33 5.35 15.17 0.35
N ASN A 34 5.39 14.44 1.47
CA ASN A 34 6.10 13.17 1.59
C ASN A 34 5.06 12.05 1.64
N ALA A 35 5.28 10.98 0.87
CA ALA A 35 4.54 9.74 1.01
C ALA A 35 5.46 8.62 1.53
N ARG A 36 5.13 8.09 2.70
CA ARG A 36 5.80 6.92 3.29
C ARG A 36 4.99 5.68 3.01
N VAL A 37 5.60 4.69 2.38
CA VAL A 37 5.03 3.35 2.19
C VAL A 37 5.61 2.40 3.24
N TYR A 38 4.75 1.71 3.98
CA TYR A 38 5.19 0.82 5.07
C TYR A 38 5.56 -0.58 4.59
N HIS A 39 6.45 -1.22 5.34
CA HIS A 39 6.84 -2.61 5.16
C HIS A 39 5.74 -3.57 5.64
N GLN A 40 5.72 -4.78 5.10
CA GLN A 40 4.86 -5.87 5.59
C GLN A 40 5.71 -7.06 6.03
N ARG A 41 5.18 -7.86 6.96
CA ARG A 41 5.77 -9.11 7.42
C ARG A 41 5.42 -10.25 6.48
N CYS A 42 6.36 -11.16 6.31
CA CYS A 42 6.11 -12.40 5.60
C CYS A 42 5.07 -13.25 6.33
N GLN A 43 4.07 -13.76 5.60
CA GLN A 43 3.05 -14.65 6.15
C GLN A 43 3.64 -15.97 6.66
N GLY A 44 4.71 -16.47 6.04
CA GLY A 44 5.29 -17.78 6.36
C GLY A 44 6.30 -17.77 7.50
N CYS A 45 7.11 -16.73 7.64
CA CYS A 45 8.14 -16.69 8.69
C CYS A 45 8.16 -15.44 9.58
N SER A 46 7.41 -14.38 9.25
CA SER A 46 7.30 -13.11 9.99
C SER A 46 8.40 -12.01 9.84
N PRO A 47 9.59 -12.19 9.22
CA PRO A 47 10.49 -11.09 8.87
C PRO A 47 9.81 -9.99 8.07
N LEU A 48 10.30 -8.78 8.27
CA LEU A 48 9.87 -7.62 7.51
C LEU A 48 10.43 -7.64 6.09
N SER A 49 9.56 -7.39 5.12
CA SER A 49 9.91 -7.17 3.72
C SER A 49 9.52 -5.77 3.28
N ARG A 50 10.39 -5.18 2.46
CA ARG A 50 10.15 -3.89 1.83
C ARG A 50 9.31 -4.11 0.56
N PRO A 51 8.24 -3.33 0.35
CA PRO A 51 7.46 -3.43 -0.87
C PRO A 51 8.33 -3.03 -2.07
N PHE A 52 8.17 -3.76 -3.16
CA PHE A 52 8.55 -3.29 -4.47
C PHE A 52 7.59 -2.17 -4.87
N LEU A 53 8.14 -0.98 -5.12
CA LEU A 53 7.39 0.19 -5.52
C LEU A 53 7.55 0.36 -7.03
N ASP A 54 6.46 0.12 -7.77
CA ASP A 54 6.36 0.44 -9.18
C ASP A 54 5.74 1.84 -9.37
N GLY A 55 5.63 2.29 -10.63
CA GLY A 55 4.99 3.57 -10.97
C GLY A 55 3.55 3.71 -10.47
N SER A 56 2.84 2.58 -10.30
CA SER A 56 1.45 2.57 -9.80
C SER A 56 1.32 3.17 -8.41
N TYR A 57 2.40 3.15 -7.62
CA TYR A 57 2.38 3.73 -6.28
C TYR A 57 2.41 5.26 -6.31
N ALA A 58 3.20 5.86 -7.20
CA ALA A 58 3.22 7.30 -7.39
C ALA A 58 1.85 7.81 -7.86
N GLU A 59 1.20 7.09 -8.78
CA GLU A 59 -0.15 7.42 -9.27
C GLU A 59 -1.20 7.38 -8.17
N ARG A 60 -1.16 6.39 -7.27
CA ARG A 60 -2.07 6.31 -6.12
C ARG A 60 -1.90 7.48 -5.16
N ILE A 61 -0.66 7.90 -4.91
CA ILE A 61 -0.38 9.09 -4.10
C ILE A 61 -0.90 10.34 -4.80
N ALA A 62 -0.61 10.50 -6.09
CA ALA A 62 -1.08 11.63 -6.88
C ALA A 62 -2.61 11.72 -6.92
N TYR A 63 -3.31 10.59 -7.10
CA TYR A 63 -4.77 10.51 -7.06
C TYR A 63 -5.32 11.03 -5.72
N ARG A 64 -4.76 10.56 -4.58
CA ARG A 64 -5.17 11.01 -3.24
C ARG A 64 -4.95 12.50 -3.05
N LEU A 65 -3.77 13.01 -3.45
CA LEU A 65 -3.46 14.44 -3.35
C LEU A 65 -4.44 15.30 -4.17
N LYS A 66 -4.80 14.85 -5.38
CA LYS A 66 -5.80 15.51 -6.21
C LYS A 66 -7.18 15.51 -5.54
N LYS A 67 -7.64 14.36 -5.04
CA LYS A 67 -8.92 14.25 -4.29
C LYS A 67 -8.95 15.14 -3.05
N TRP A 68 -7.90 15.14 -2.24
CA TRP A 68 -7.78 16.01 -1.05
C TRP A 68 -7.79 17.51 -1.40
N SER A 69 -7.33 17.84 -2.61
CA SER A 69 -7.35 19.21 -3.13
C SER A 69 -8.69 19.57 -3.79
N GLY A 70 -9.70 18.69 -3.76
CA GLY A 70 -11.01 18.90 -4.40
C GLY A 70 -10.98 18.82 -5.93
N ILE A 71 -9.91 18.31 -6.52
CA ILE A 71 -9.79 18.16 -7.97
C ILE A 71 -10.58 16.93 -8.41
N GLU A 72 -11.48 17.12 -9.37
CA GLU A 72 -12.19 16.02 -10.01
C GLU A 72 -11.20 15.17 -10.81
N VAL A 73 -11.19 13.88 -10.51
CA VAL A 73 -10.32 12.89 -11.15
C VAL A 73 -11.12 11.63 -11.37
N GLU A 74 -10.95 11.04 -12.54
CA GLU A 74 -11.54 9.75 -12.87
C GLU A 74 -11.07 8.67 -11.91
N THR A 75 -11.97 7.76 -11.56
CA THR A 75 -11.65 6.64 -10.68
C THR A 75 -10.79 5.65 -11.43
N PRO A 76 -9.53 5.41 -11.01
CA PRO A 76 -8.67 4.46 -11.70
C PRO A 76 -9.26 3.06 -11.65
N PHE A 77 -9.32 2.41 -12.82
CA PHE A 77 -9.73 1.02 -12.92
C PHE A 77 -8.60 0.12 -12.42
N TYR A 78 -8.89 -0.68 -11.40
CA TYR A 78 -7.95 -1.67 -10.88
C TYR A 78 -8.47 -3.05 -11.22
N SER A 79 -8.02 -3.60 -12.35
CA SER A 79 -8.48 -4.85 -12.96
C SER A 79 -8.17 -6.12 -12.17
N ASP A 80 -7.34 -6.06 -11.13
CA ASP A 80 -6.91 -7.27 -10.45
C ASP A 80 -7.97 -7.78 -9.47
N GLU A 81 -8.41 -9.01 -9.65
CA GLU A 81 -9.20 -9.74 -8.66
C GLU A 81 -8.39 -9.88 -7.36
N SER A 82 -9.04 -9.65 -6.22
CA SER A 82 -8.37 -9.82 -4.93
C SER A 82 -8.15 -11.31 -4.70
N LYS A 83 -6.91 -11.78 -4.60
CA LYS A 83 -6.60 -13.18 -4.25
C LYS A 83 -6.87 -13.54 -2.77
N GLY A 84 -7.65 -12.72 -2.06
CA GLY A 84 -7.95 -12.89 -0.64
C GLY A 84 -8.17 -11.57 0.12
N PRO A 85 -8.54 -11.63 1.41
CA PRO A 85 -8.72 -10.46 2.26
C PRO A 85 -7.39 -9.77 2.58
N HIS A 86 -7.44 -8.49 2.94
CA HIS A 86 -6.25 -7.78 3.44
C HIS A 86 -5.81 -8.35 4.79
N GLN A 87 -4.57 -8.85 4.85
CA GLN A 87 -3.98 -9.39 6.06
C GLN A 87 -3.36 -8.27 6.91
N SER A 88 -4.19 -7.61 7.72
CA SER A 88 -3.77 -6.51 8.61
C SER A 88 -2.69 -6.93 9.61
N SER A 89 -2.69 -8.20 10.04
CA SER A 89 -1.67 -8.81 10.91
C SER A 89 -0.25 -8.75 10.35
N LEU A 90 -0.10 -8.63 9.02
CA LEU A 90 1.18 -8.52 8.37
C LEU A 90 1.66 -7.07 8.25
N CYS A 91 0.82 -6.08 8.51
CA CYS A 91 1.20 -4.67 8.37
C CYS A 91 2.06 -4.20 9.54
N LYS A 92 3.22 -3.61 9.24
CA LYS A 92 4.05 -2.99 10.28
C LYS A 92 3.37 -1.70 10.77
N ALA A 93 3.32 -1.57 12.11
CA ALA A 93 3.05 -0.33 12.86
C ALA A 93 1.57 0.10 13.04
N GLY A 94 0.58 -0.79 12.89
CA GLY A 94 -0.80 -0.45 13.27
C GLY A 94 -1.46 0.68 12.45
N HIS A 95 -0.76 1.24 11.46
CA HIS A 95 -1.26 2.23 10.51
C HIS A 95 -2.09 1.62 9.38
N CYS A 96 -2.48 0.35 9.55
CA CYS A 96 -3.43 -0.31 8.68
C CYS A 96 -4.84 0.03 9.17
N SER A 97 -5.44 1.07 8.59
CA SER A 97 -6.89 1.14 8.58
C SER A 97 -7.39 0.17 7.50
N GLN A 98 -8.28 -0.75 7.86
CA GLN A 98 -9.10 -1.45 6.87
C GLN A 98 -10.00 -0.39 6.24
N ILE A 99 -9.47 0.37 5.30
CA ILE A 99 -10.22 1.38 4.58
C ILE A 99 -11.31 0.62 3.83
N LYS A 100 -12.59 0.86 4.15
CA LYS A 100 -13.73 0.26 3.45
C LYS A 100 -13.57 0.52 1.95
N LYS A 101 -14.11 -0.35 1.08
CA LYS A 101 -13.98 -0.18 -0.38
C LYS A 101 -14.39 1.23 -0.85
N GLU A 102 -15.36 1.84 -0.18
CA GLU A 102 -15.87 3.20 -0.39
C GLU A 102 -14.87 4.29 0.05
N ASP A 103 -14.25 4.12 1.22
CA ASP A 103 -13.21 5.03 1.74
C ASP A 103 -11.85 4.83 1.04
N ARG A 104 -11.69 3.79 0.20
CA ARG A 104 -10.42 3.49 -0.50
C ARG A 104 -10.00 4.62 -1.45
N PHE A 105 -10.95 5.52 -1.73
CA PHE A 105 -10.87 6.66 -2.62
C PHE A 105 -10.83 8.01 -1.86
N LEU A 106 -10.84 7.97 -0.52
CA LEU A 106 -10.64 9.12 0.37
C LEU A 106 -9.23 9.10 0.99
#